data_AF-A0A8T1T7J6-F1
#
_entry.id   AF-A0A8T1T7J6-F1
#
_cell.length_a   1.000
_cell.length_b   1.000
_cell.length_c   1.000
_cell.angle_alpha   90.00
_cell.angle_beta   90.00
_cell.angle_gamma   90.00
#
_symmetry.space_group_name_H-M   'P 1'
#
loop_
_entity.id
_entity.type
_entity.pdbx_description
1 polymer ?
#
loop_
_entity_poly.entity_id
_entity_poly.type
_entity_poly.pdbx_seq_one_letter_code
_entity_poly.pdbx_strand_id
1 'polypeptide(L)'
;KQHGDHWAMKEAIQRLKEVSGCAPTNTLAACIANIKQEHGACNVQVHMKGYRFSLVAEEKEVPEKLEQAQRQVGELNHATKCVIATEMKLQEMVRVRVSWRRQ
;
A
#
# COMPACT_ATOMS: atom_id res chain seq x y z
N LYS A 1 -3.01 -18.76 -1.38
CA LYS A 1 -2.86 -17.58 -0.50
C LYS A 1 -2.14 -16.43 -1.20
N GLN A 2 -0.89 -16.60 -1.67
CA GLN A 2 -0.13 -15.56 -2.44
C GLN A 2 -0.91 -14.88 -3.57
N HIS A 3 -1.64 -15.65 -4.38
CA HIS A 3 -2.42 -15.09 -5.48
C HIS A 3 -3.50 -14.12 -4.97
N GLY A 4 -4.14 -14.44 -3.83
CA GLY A 4 -5.13 -13.58 -3.19
C GLY A 4 -4.52 -12.33 -2.57
N ASP A 5 -3.35 -12.44 -1.95
CA ASP A 5 -2.65 -11.29 -1.34
C ASP A 5 -2.15 -10.31 -2.42
N HIS A 6 -1.63 -10.84 -3.53
CA HIS A 6 -1.20 -10.05 -4.67
C HIS A 6 -2.38 -9.42 -5.42
N TRP A 7 -3.51 -10.13 -5.52
CA TRP A 7 -4.76 -9.58 -6.06
C TRP A 7 -5.28 -8.45 -5.18
N ALA A 8 -5.36 -8.65 -3.87
CA ALA A 8 -5.79 -7.62 -2.91
C ALA A 8 -4.90 -6.36 -2.98
N MET A 9 -3.58 -6.55 -3.18
CA MET A 9 -2.66 -5.43 -3.38
C MET A 9 -2.99 -4.64 -4.65
N LYS A 10 -3.26 -5.31 -5.78
CA LYS A 10 -3.66 -4.65 -7.04
C LYS A 10 -4.99 -3.92 -6.92
N GLU A 11 -5.97 -4.54 -6.29
CA GLU A 11 -7.28 -3.94 -6.04
C GLU A 11 -7.17 -2.67 -5.19
N ALA A 12 -6.39 -2.71 -4.11
CA ALA A 12 -6.17 -1.55 -3.26
C ALA A 12 -5.47 -0.39 -4.01
N ILE A 13 -4.52 -0.71 -4.90
CA ILE A 13 -3.89 0.28 -5.79
C ILE A 13 -4.93 0.92 -6.72
N GLN A 14 -5.79 0.10 -7.32
CA GLN A 14 -6.80 0.55 -8.27
C GLN A 14 -7.84 1.47 -7.59
N ARG A 15 -8.35 1.05 -6.43
CA ARG A 15 -9.28 1.86 -5.63
C ARG A 15 -8.65 3.18 -5.16
N LEU A 16 -7.38 3.17 -4.77
CA LEU A 16 -6.67 4.41 -4.40
C LEU A 16 -6.57 5.37 -5.60
N LYS A 17 -6.33 4.85 -6.81
CA LYS A 17 -6.31 5.67 -8.04
C LYS A 17 -7.68 6.29 -8.32
N GLU A 18 -8.75 5.53 -8.16
CA GLU A 18 -10.12 6.00 -8.33
C GLU A 18 -10.46 7.10 -7.32
N VAL A 19 -10.19 6.89 -6.04
CA VAL A 19 -10.46 7.88 -4.98
C VAL A 19 -9.62 9.14 -5.18
N SER A 20 -8.37 9.03 -5.61
CA SER A 20 -7.51 10.18 -5.90
C SER A 20 -7.81 10.88 -7.23
N GLY A 21 -8.77 10.39 -8.01
CA GLY A 21 -9.07 10.92 -9.35
C GLY A 21 -7.90 10.78 -10.34
N CYS A 22 -6.96 9.87 -10.08
CA CYS A 22 -5.77 9.70 -10.89
C CYS A 22 -6.01 8.77 -12.07
N ALA A 23 -5.32 9.04 -13.18
CA ALA A 23 -5.35 8.15 -14.33
C ALA A 23 -4.84 6.75 -13.94
N PRO A 24 -5.40 5.66 -14.52
CA PRO A 24 -4.95 4.29 -14.24
C PRO A 24 -3.46 4.06 -14.52
N THR A 25 -2.86 4.85 -15.41
CA THR A 25 -1.44 4.80 -15.77
C THR A 25 -0.53 5.54 -14.78
N ASN A 26 -1.08 6.35 -13.88
CA ASN A 26 -0.28 7.11 -12.92
C ASN A 26 0.39 6.19 -11.89
N THR A 27 1.55 6.63 -11.43
CA THR A 27 2.26 6.00 -10.32
C THR A 27 1.54 6.29 -9.01
N LEU A 28 1.70 5.41 -8.01
CA LEU A 28 1.18 5.64 -6.66
C LEU A 28 1.69 6.95 -6.05
N ALA A 29 2.95 7.31 -6.32
CA ALA A 29 3.54 8.56 -5.87
C ALA A 29 2.81 9.79 -6.45
N ALA A 30 2.48 9.76 -7.75
CA ALA A 30 1.67 10.80 -8.38
C ALA A 30 0.25 10.87 -7.79
N CYS A 31 -0.34 9.72 -7.46
CA CYS A 31 -1.67 9.67 -6.84
C CYS A 31 -1.69 10.31 -5.45
N ILE A 32 -0.68 10.00 -4.64
CA ILE A 32 -0.50 10.60 -3.32
C ILE A 32 -0.22 12.10 -3.44
N ALA A 33 0.57 12.53 -4.42
CA ALA A 33 0.82 13.95 -4.67
C ALA A 33 -0.48 14.71 -5.01
N ASN A 34 -1.35 14.12 -5.84
CA ASN A 34 -2.68 14.67 -6.11
C ASN A 34 -3.53 14.80 -4.83
N ILE A 35 -3.58 13.76 -3.99
CA ILE A 35 -4.33 13.83 -2.72
C ILE A 35 -3.79 14.95 -1.83
N LYS A 36 -2.46 15.11 -1.74
CA LYS A 36 -1.83 16.19 -0.97
C LYS A 36 -2.16 17.57 -1.53
N GLN A 37 -2.19 17.71 -2.85
CA GLN A 37 -2.53 18.98 -3.51
C GLN A 37 -4.01 19.33 -3.31
N GLU A 38 -4.91 18.36 -3.49
CA GLU A 38 -6.35 18.55 -3.33
C GLU A 38 -6.73 18.88 -1.88
N HIS A 39 -6.05 18.25 -0.93
CA HIS A 39 -6.31 18.42 0.50
C HIS A 39 -5.19 19.18 1.21
N GLY A 40 -4.58 20.17 0.56
CA GLY A 40 -3.45 20.93 1.10
C GLY A 40 -3.73 21.60 2.46
N ALA A 41 -4.99 21.95 2.73
CA ALA A 41 -5.44 22.49 4.01
C ALA A 41 -5.43 21.47 5.16
N CYS A 42 -5.38 20.16 4.86
CA CYS A 42 -5.47 19.09 5.87
C CYS A 42 -4.10 18.58 6.37
N ASN A 43 -3.02 19.26 6.01
CA ASN A 43 -1.63 18.87 6.28
C ASN A 43 -1.36 17.36 6.03
N VAL A 44 -1.68 16.89 4.82
CA VAL A 44 -1.61 15.46 4.50
C VAL A 44 -0.17 14.97 4.39
N GLN A 45 0.15 13.93 5.16
CA GLN A 45 1.49 13.33 5.21
C GLN A 45 1.44 11.83 4.94
N VAL A 46 2.54 11.31 4.38
CA VAL A 46 2.77 9.86 4.31
C VAL A 46 3.76 9.51 5.40
N HIS A 47 3.36 8.66 6.32
CA HIS A 47 4.22 8.13 7.37
C HIS A 47 4.75 6.77 6.97
N MET A 48 6.04 6.53 7.18
CA MET A 48 6.68 5.24 6.92
C MET A 48 7.40 4.74 8.17
N LYS A 49 7.17 3.47 8.54
CA LYS A 49 7.83 2.77 9.65
C LYS A 49 8.17 1.34 9.26
N GLY A 50 9.39 1.14 8.73
CA GLY A 50 9.76 -0.11 8.06
C GLY A 50 8.88 -0.33 6.82
N TYR A 51 8.32 -1.53 6.65
CA TYR A 51 7.37 -1.85 5.56
C TYR A 51 5.93 -1.38 5.82
N ARG A 52 5.71 -0.59 6.88
CA ARG A 52 4.42 0.05 7.15
C ARG A 52 4.40 1.44 6.55
N PHE A 53 3.34 1.75 5.83
CA PHE A 53 3.06 3.12 5.37
C PHE A 53 1.60 3.49 5.60
N SER A 54 1.34 4.75 5.87
CA SER A 54 -0.02 5.27 6.07
C SER A 54 -0.12 6.70 5.56
N LEU A 55 -1.31 7.08 5.15
CA LEU A 55 -1.66 8.47 4.86
C LEU A 55 -2.32 9.05 6.12
N VAL A 56 -1.86 10.21 6.58
CA VAL A 56 -2.32 10.86 7.81
C VAL A 56 -2.69 12.30 7.49
N ALA A 57 -3.77 12.77 8.08
CA ALA A 57 -4.20 14.17 8.07
C ALA A 57 -4.17 14.67 9.51
N GLU A 58 -3.66 15.88 9.75
CA GLU A 58 -3.50 16.40 11.12
C GLU A 58 -4.73 17.21 11.60
N GLU A 59 -5.71 17.42 10.73
CA GLU A 59 -6.89 18.23 11.03
C GLU A 59 -7.98 17.47 11.80
N LYS A 60 -8.75 18.22 12.60
CA LYS A 60 -9.88 17.69 13.40
C LYS A 60 -11.02 17.17 12.55
N GLU A 61 -11.28 17.81 11.40
CA GLU A 61 -12.30 17.39 10.44
C GLU A 61 -11.61 17.00 9.13
N VAL A 62 -11.63 15.70 8.84
CA VAL A 62 -11.04 15.13 7.63
C VAL A 62 -12.14 15.00 6.58
N PRO A 63 -11.97 15.60 5.37
CA PRO A 63 -12.94 15.43 4.28
C PRO A 63 -13.16 13.95 3.95
N GLU A 64 -14.40 13.56 3.65
CA GLU A 64 -14.78 12.15 3.39
C GLU A 64 -13.88 11.49 2.34
N LYS A 65 -13.58 12.22 1.25
CA LYS A 65 -12.69 11.73 0.18
C LYS A 65 -11.28 11.42 0.70
N LEU A 66 -10.75 12.26 1.59
CA LEU A 66 -9.46 12.04 2.23
C LEU A 66 -9.51 10.85 3.20
N GLU A 67 -10.59 10.69 3.95
CA GLU A 67 -10.80 9.53 4.83
C GLU A 67 -10.85 8.22 4.02
N GLN A 68 -11.53 8.22 2.88
CA GLN A 68 -11.53 7.09 1.95
C GLN A 68 -10.12 6.80 1.42
N ALA A 69 -9.36 7.83 1.04
CA ALA A 69 -7.97 7.66 0.61
C ALA A 69 -7.09 7.06 1.72
N GLN A 70 -7.27 7.49 2.97
CA GLN A 70 -6.58 6.91 4.13
C GLN A 70 -6.92 5.43 4.32
N ARG A 71 -8.21 5.05 4.20
CA ARG A 71 -8.65 3.65 4.25
C ARG A 71 -7.99 2.80 3.15
N GLN A 72 -7.98 3.29 1.91
CA GLN A 72 -7.37 2.56 0.79
C GLN A 72 -5.85 2.40 0.95
N VAL A 73 -5.15 3.42 1.44
CA VAL A 73 -3.72 3.29 1.77
C VAL A 73 -3.49 2.27 2.90
N GLY A 74 -4.42 2.18 3.86
CA GLY A 74 -4.43 1.16 4.91
C GLY A 74 -4.56 -0.27 4.35
N GLU A 75 -5.52 -0.49 3.45
CA GLU A 75 -5.70 -1.78 2.74
C GLU A 75 -4.45 -2.15 1.93
N LEU A 76 -3.86 -1.18 1.22
CA LEU A 76 -2.64 -1.35 0.44
C LEU A 76 -1.45 -1.75 1.33
N ASN A 77 -1.28 -1.11 2.48
CA ASN A 77 -0.25 -1.46 3.47
C ASN A 77 -0.45 -2.90 3.98
N HIS A 78 -1.69 -3.27 4.32
CA HIS A 78 -1.99 -4.62 4.78
C HIS A 78 -1.65 -5.67 3.72
N ALA A 79 -2.10 -5.48 2.48
CA ALA A 79 -1.83 -6.41 1.38
C ALA A 79 -0.31 -6.52 1.09
N THR A 80 0.40 -5.39 1.09
CA THR A 80 1.85 -5.35 0.88
C THR A 80 2.60 -6.19 1.93
N LYS A 81 2.20 -6.09 3.21
CA LYS A 81 2.79 -6.94 4.27
C LYS A 81 2.57 -8.43 4.03
N CYS A 82 1.37 -8.82 3.62
CA CYS A 82 1.06 -10.21 3.34
C CYS A 82 1.91 -10.76 2.18
N VAL A 83 2.11 -9.96 1.13
CA VAL A 83 2.99 -10.31 0.01
C VAL A 83 4.45 -10.46 0.49
N ILE A 84 5.01 -9.47 1.19
CA ILE A 84 6.39 -9.52 1.70
C ILE A 84 6.62 -10.71 2.62
N ALA A 85 5.73 -10.92 3.60
CA ALA A 85 5.83 -12.05 4.52
C ALA A 85 5.82 -13.39 3.79
N THR A 86 5.04 -13.48 2.72
CA THR A 86 4.96 -14.72 1.95
C THR A 86 6.16 -14.91 1.03
N GLU A 87 6.71 -13.83 0.46
CA GLU A 87 7.98 -13.86 -0.28
C GLU A 87 9.14 -14.31 0.62
N MET A 88 9.25 -13.75 1.83
CA MET A 88 10.27 -14.16 2.80
C MET A 88 10.17 -15.66 3.14
N LYS A 89 8.94 -16.16 3.39
CA LYS A 89 8.70 -17.59 3.63
C LYS A 89 9.13 -18.46 2.45
N LEU A 90 8.86 -18.04 1.21
CA LEU A 90 9.33 -18.77 0.03
C LEU A 90 10.86 -18.80 -0.05
N GLN A 91 11.52 -17.68 0.21
CA GLN A 91 12.98 -17.61 0.18
C GLN A 91 13.62 -18.55 1.21
N GLU A 92 13.05 -18.66 2.41
CA GLU A 92 13.48 -19.64 3.42
C GLU A 92 13.34 -21.08 2.91
N MET A 93 12.19 -21.43 2.33
CA MET A 93 11.96 -22.77 1.78
C MET A 93 12.92 -23.12 0.64
N VAL A 94 13.23 -22.15 -0.23
CA VAL A 94 14.23 -22.33 -1.30
C VAL A 94 15.61 -22.58 -0.72
N ARG A 95 16.04 -21.78 0.27
CA ARG A 95 17.35 -21.95 0.93
C ARG A 95 17.47 -23.32 1.61
N VAL A 96 16.43 -23.77 2.29
CA VAL A 96 16.38 -25.12 2.88
C VAL A 96 16.52 -26.18 1.79
N ARG A 97 15.78 -26.09 0.67
CA ARG A 97 15.88 -27.09 -0.41
C ARG A 97 17.27 -27.21 -1.04
N VAL A 98 18.04 -26.12 -1.07
CA VAL A 98 19.41 -26.11 -1.60
C VAL A 98 20.39 -26.75 -0.61
N SER A 99 20.15 -26.65 0.71
CA SER A 99 21.00 -27.32 1.70
C SER A 99 20.84 -28.84 1.71
N TRP A 100 19.67 -29.38 1.35
CA TRP A 100 19.44 -30.83 1.24
C TRP A 100 19.99 -31.48 -0.05
N ARG A 101 20.34 -30.70 -1.09
CA ARG A 101 20.96 -31.24 -2.33
C ARG A 101 22.49 -31.28 -2.28
N ARG A 102 23.10 -30.84 -1.17
CA ARG A 102 24.56 -30.84 -0.97
C ARG A 102 25.02 -31.83 0.10
N GLN A 103 24.25 -32.89 0.33
CA GLN A 103 24.68 -34.07 1.09
C GLN A 103 24.51 -35.31 0.23
#